data_AF-A0AAW3HXV7-F1
#
_entry.id   AF-A0AAW3HXV7-F1
#
_cell.length_a   1.000
_cell.length_b   1.000
_cell.length_c   1.000
_cell.angle_alpha   90.00
_cell.angle_beta   90.00
_cell.angle_gamma   90.00
#
_symmetry.space_group_name_H-M   'P 1'
#
loop_
_entity.id
_entity.type
_entity.pdbx_description
1 polymer ?
#
loop_
_entity_poly.entity_id
_entity_poly.type
_entity_poly.pdbx_seq_one_letter_code
_entity_poly.pdbx_strand_id
1 'polypeptide(L)'
;LQARGGRVGGLIGDNNGGFVSDSLSEATVQVSGNVHAGGFAGYNRAGGTLYNVKARGSVTHSGESGNGHFGGLVGANEAIIAKSAAYGRVQVSSGSAFSVGGVAGYNGGVIDQTAASGHVSGGHHSAVGGLVGYNNGRLTNTEANGNVSGRDRGDVGGLVGVNRGTIHQAVSRGTVRGEYKSRIGGLVGRNLVTAEIQGGTAQGNISGGLHTTMGGLVGVNEGLIHQSHARNSVNYWWGQWLLQTRGAVVGRNTGTVW
;
A
#
# COMPACT_ATOMS: atom_id res chain seq x y z
N LEU A 1 -9.39 -18.67 -8.16
CA LEU A 1 -8.03 -19.20 -8.43
C LEU A 1 -7.34 -19.52 -7.11
N GLN A 2 -6.86 -20.75 -6.94
CA GLN A 2 -6.09 -21.18 -5.77
C GLN A 2 -4.67 -21.56 -6.18
N ALA A 3 -3.65 -21.12 -5.44
CA ALA A 3 -2.26 -21.45 -5.76
C ALA A 3 -1.34 -21.48 -4.53
N ARG A 4 -0.26 -22.27 -4.62
CA ARG A 4 0.84 -22.29 -3.64
C ARG A 4 2.12 -21.73 -4.28
N GLY A 5 2.47 -20.50 -3.90
CA GLY A 5 3.62 -19.78 -4.46
C GLY A 5 3.48 -19.34 -5.92
N GLY A 6 4.52 -18.69 -6.45
CA GLY A 6 4.62 -18.31 -7.87
C GLY A 6 4.11 -16.90 -8.19
N ARG A 7 3.59 -16.72 -9.41
CA ARG A 7 2.98 -15.46 -9.89
C ARG A 7 1.55 -15.74 -10.28
N VAL A 8 0.62 -15.16 -9.53
CA VAL A 8 -0.78 -15.55 -9.54
C VAL A 8 -1.62 -14.32 -9.83
N GLY A 9 -2.15 -14.25 -11.05
CA GLY A 9 -3.08 -13.20 -11.45
C GLY A 9 -4.46 -13.79 -11.71
N GLY A 10 -5.51 -13.02 -11.42
CA GLY A 10 -6.86 -13.41 -11.79
C GLY A 10 -7.08 -13.52 -13.30
N LEU A 11 -6.36 -12.72 -14.10
CA LEU A 11 -6.32 -12.80 -15.56
C LEU A 11 -4.96 -13.25 -16.09
N ILE A 12 -3.85 -12.70 -15.55
CA ILE A 12 -2.50 -12.90 -16.09
C ILE A 12 -1.50 -13.30 -15.00
N GLY A 13 -0.86 -14.47 -15.10
CA GLY A 13 0.21 -14.82 -14.16
C GLY A 13 1.41 -13.87 -14.24
N ASP A 14 2.01 -13.75 -15.42
CA ASP A 14 3.23 -12.97 -15.69
C ASP A 14 3.06 -12.18 -16.99
N ASN A 15 3.01 -10.85 -16.92
CA ASN A 15 3.02 -9.97 -18.09
C ASN A 15 4.46 -9.55 -18.38
N ASN A 16 5.09 -10.19 -19.37
CA ASN A 16 6.50 -9.98 -19.72
C ASN A 16 6.62 -9.25 -21.06
N GLY A 17 6.62 -7.92 -21.05
CA GLY A 17 6.66 -7.12 -22.28
C GLY A 17 5.32 -6.94 -22.99
N GLY A 18 4.24 -7.54 -22.48
CA GLY A 18 2.92 -7.46 -23.09
C GLY A 18 2.22 -6.13 -22.82
N PHE A 19 1.42 -5.70 -23.79
CA PHE A 19 0.48 -4.59 -23.64
C PHE A 19 -0.92 -5.17 -23.42
N VAL A 20 -1.53 -4.84 -22.30
CA VAL A 20 -2.88 -5.29 -21.93
C VAL A 20 -3.71 -4.07 -21.63
N SER A 21 -4.84 -3.91 -22.31
CA SER A 21 -5.73 -2.78 -22.08
C SER A 21 -7.20 -3.15 -22.02
N ASP A 22 -8.00 -2.22 -21.47
CA ASP A 22 -9.46 -2.23 -21.55
C ASP A 22 -10.09 -3.53 -21.05
N SER A 23 -9.50 -4.10 -20.01
CA SER A 23 -9.78 -5.45 -19.54
C SER A 23 -10.22 -5.45 -18.08
N LEU A 24 -11.04 -6.42 -17.71
CA LEU A 24 -11.58 -6.62 -16.37
C LEU A 24 -11.27 -8.03 -15.88
N SER A 25 -10.79 -8.14 -14.64
CA SER A 25 -10.74 -9.39 -13.89
C SER A 25 -11.70 -9.34 -12.70
N GLU A 26 -12.57 -10.34 -12.59
CA GLU A 26 -13.46 -10.53 -11.44
C GLU A 26 -13.07 -11.74 -10.58
N ALA A 27 -11.93 -12.38 -10.89
CA ALA A 27 -11.51 -13.61 -10.25
C ALA A 27 -11.03 -13.40 -8.81
N THR A 28 -11.59 -14.16 -7.87
CA THR A 28 -11.07 -14.29 -6.51
C THR A 28 -9.77 -15.09 -6.50
N VAL A 29 -8.69 -14.53 -5.95
CA VAL A 29 -7.36 -15.13 -5.85
C VAL A 29 -7.07 -15.50 -4.39
N GLN A 30 -6.88 -16.79 -4.15
CA GLN A 30 -6.55 -17.34 -2.84
C GLN A 30 -5.18 -18.01 -2.93
N VAL A 31 -4.24 -17.57 -2.12
CA VAL A 31 -2.86 -18.02 -2.21
C VAL A 31 -2.29 -18.40 -0.85
N SER A 32 -1.32 -19.31 -0.86
CA SER A 32 -0.49 -19.61 0.31
C SER A 32 0.99 -19.63 -0.08
N GLY A 33 1.86 -19.14 0.82
CA GLY A 33 3.31 -19.13 0.63
C GLY A 33 3.83 -17.91 -0.13
N ASN A 34 5.11 -17.94 -0.52
CA ASN A 34 5.80 -16.84 -1.22
C ASN A 34 5.29 -16.63 -2.65
N VAL A 35 4.57 -15.55 -2.88
CA VAL A 35 3.87 -15.31 -4.15
C VAL A 35 3.85 -13.82 -4.50
N HIS A 36 3.85 -13.52 -5.80
CA HIS A 36 3.32 -12.26 -6.32
C HIS A 36 1.87 -12.51 -6.73
N ALA A 37 0.92 -12.01 -5.94
CA ALA A 37 -0.50 -12.25 -6.18
C ALA A 37 -1.26 -10.96 -6.45
N GLY A 38 -1.99 -10.92 -7.56
CA GLY A 38 -2.85 -9.81 -7.93
C GLY A 38 -4.21 -10.26 -8.46
N GLY A 39 -5.24 -9.44 -8.24
CA GLY A 39 -6.57 -9.72 -8.77
C GLY A 39 -6.64 -9.65 -10.30
N PHE A 40 -5.75 -8.90 -10.94
CA PHE A 40 -5.59 -8.86 -12.40
C PHE A 40 -4.34 -9.64 -12.84
N ALA A 41 -3.16 -9.24 -12.36
CA ALA A 41 -1.90 -9.87 -12.75
C ALA A 41 -1.03 -10.30 -11.55
N GLY A 42 -0.26 -11.37 -11.66
CA GLY A 42 0.71 -11.75 -10.64
C GLY A 42 1.91 -10.80 -10.66
N TYR A 43 2.56 -10.66 -11.82
CA TYR A 43 3.70 -9.79 -12.02
C TYR A 43 3.57 -9.06 -13.37
N ASN A 44 3.69 -7.73 -13.35
CA ASN A 44 3.95 -6.91 -14.54
C ASN A 44 5.45 -6.59 -14.61
N ARG A 45 6.19 -7.30 -15.47
CA ARG A 45 7.65 -7.15 -15.61
C ARG A 45 8.01 -5.97 -16.50
N ALA A 46 9.29 -5.58 -16.46
CA ALA A 46 9.89 -4.61 -17.35
C ALA A 46 9.43 -4.79 -18.82
N GLY A 47 9.05 -3.67 -19.45
CA GLY A 47 8.45 -3.65 -20.79
C GLY A 47 6.94 -3.92 -20.82
N GLY A 48 6.34 -4.45 -19.75
CA GLY A 48 4.91 -4.70 -19.66
C GLY A 48 4.10 -3.42 -19.42
N THR A 49 2.89 -3.36 -19.98
CA THR A 49 1.95 -2.26 -19.77
C THR A 49 0.56 -2.79 -19.47
N LEU A 50 -0.01 -2.31 -18.36
CA LEU A 50 -1.42 -2.49 -18.02
C LEU A 50 -2.11 -1.13 -18.09
N TYR A 51 -3.01 -0.96 -19.06
CA TYR A 51 -3.63 0.34 -19.34
C TYR A 51 -5.16 0.25 -19.31
N ASN A 52 -5.83 1.08 -18.53
CA ASN A 52 -7.28 1.03 -18.38
C ASN A 52 -7.81 -0.37 -18.01
N VAL A 53 -7.13 -1.03 -17.05
CA VAL A 53 -7.54 -2.35 -16.56
C VAL A 53 -8.19 -2.27 -15.18
N LYS A 54 -9.04 -3.25 -14.87
CA LYS A 54 -9.80 -3.29 -13.62
C LYS A 54 -9.70 -4.65 -12.93
N ALA A 55 -9.56 -4.66 -11.61
CA ALA A 55 -9.70 -5.86 -10.78
C ALA A 55 -10.80 -5.70 -9.72
N ARG A 56 -11.76 -6.62 -9.69
CA ARG A 56 -12.85 -6.66 -8.70
C ARG A 56 -12.76 -7.82 -7.72
N GLY A 57 -12.15 -8.94 -8.14
CA GLY A 57 -12.00 -10.11 -7.28
C GLY A 57 -11.10 -9.84 -6.09
N SER A 58 -11.38 -10.50 -4.96
CA SER A 58 -10.56 -10.35 -3.75
C SER A 58 -9.26 -11.14 -3.85
N VAL A 59 -8.25 -10.69 -3.11
CA VAL A 59 -6.96 -11.37 -2.97
C VAL A 59 -6.76 -11.72 -1.50
N THR A 60 -6.60 -13.01 -1.19
CA THR A 60 -6.45 -13.47 0.20
C THR A 60 -5.24 -14.38 0.36
N HIS A 61 -4.50 -14.22 1.46
CA HIS A 61 -3.38 -15.07 1.84
C HIS A 61 -3.56 -15.68 3.23
N SER A 62 -3.30 -16.99 3.36
CA SER A 62 -3.49 -17.77 4.61
C SER A 62 -2.23 -18.52 5.09
N GLY A 63 -1.06 -18.29 4.50
CA GLY A 63 0.20 -18.93 4.92
C GLY A 63 0.90 -18.26 6.11
N GLU A 64 1.80 -18.98 6.78
CA GLU A 64 2.54 -18.50 7.97
C GLU A 64 3.89 -17.85 7.65
N SER A 65 4.43 -18.05 6.44
CA SER A 65 5.74 -17.53 6.05
C SER A 65 5.68 -16.78 4.72
N GLY A 66 6.41 -15.66 4.62
CA GLY A 66 6.91 -15.23 3.34
C GLY A 66 7.31 -13.77 3.14
N ASN A 67 8.10 -13.54 2.08
CA ASN A 67 8.35 -12.24 1.44
C ASN A 67 7.46 -12.14 0.18
N GLY A 68 6.15 -12.18 0.38
CA GLY A 68 5.15 -12.07 -0.69
C GLY A 68 4.73 -10.63 -0.98
N HIS A 69 4.28 -10.40 -2.20
CA HIS A 69 3.70 -9.13 -2.64
C HIS A 69 2.26 -9.34 -3.10
N PHE A 70 1.33 -8.65 -2.44
CA PHE A 70 -0.10 -8.83 -2.64
C PHE A 70 -0.72 -7.49 -3.05
N GLY A 71 -1.23 -7.43 -4.28
CA GLY A 71 -1.96 -6.28 -4.80
C GLY A 71 -3.40 -6.65 -5.11
N GLY A 72 -4.33 -5.70 -5.05
CA GLY A 72 -5.68 -5.94 -5.59
C GLY A 72 -5.67 -5.98 -7.12
N LEU A 73 -4.77 -5.23 -7.78
CA LEU A 73 -4.56 -5.30 -9.23
C LEU A 73 -3.37 -6.21 -9.59
N VAL A 74 -2.18 -5.91 -9.09
CA VAL A 74 -0.94 -6.63 -9.45
C VAL A 74 -0.13 -7.01 -8.21
N GLY A 75 0.39 -8.23 -8.13
CA GLY A 75 1.31 -8.59 -7.04
C GLY A 75 2.56 -7.70 -7.00
N ALA A 76 3.33 -7.70 -8.09
CA ALA A 76 4.49 -6.82 -8.27
C ALA A 76 4.47 -6.10 -9.62
N ASN A 77 4.87 -4.83 -9.64
CA ASN A 77 4.99 -4.01 -10.85
C ASN A 77 6.42 -3.49 -11.01
N GLU A 78 7.10 -3.85 -12.10
CA GLU A 78 8.39 -3.29 -12.54
C GLU A 78 8.26 -2.52 -13.87
N ALA A 79 7.03 -2.21 -14.29
CA ALA A 79 6.76 -1.50 -15.52
C ALA A 79 5.58 -0.53 -15.38
N ILE A 80 4.68 -0.42 -16.37
CA ILE A 80 3.66 0.62 -16.40
C ILE A 80 2.30 0.07 -16.01
N ILE A 81 1.65 0.73 -15.05
CA ILE A 81 0.21 0.64 -14.79
C ILE A 81 -0.37 2.05 -14.94
N ALA A 82 -1.34 2.22 -15.82
CA ALA A 82 -1.93 3.54 -16.08
C ALA A 82 -3.46 3.47 -16.21
N LYS A 83 -4.14 4.52 -15.75
CA LYS A 83 -5.60 4.69 -15.89
C LYS A 83 -6.43 3.52 -15.37
N SER A 84 -5.91 2.82 -14.35
CA SER A 84 -6.45 1.52 -13.92
C SER A 84 -7.14 1.61 -12.57
N ALA A 85 -7.87 0.58 -12.18
CA ALA A 85 -8.56 0.57 -10.88
C ALA A 85 -8.61 -0.80 -10.21
N ALA A 86 -8.48 -0.81 -8.87
CA ALA A 86 -8.62 -2.00 -8.04
C ALA A 86 -9.75 -1.82 -7.01
N TYR A 87 -10.73 -2.71 -7.04
CA TYR A 87 -11.91 -2.68 -6.16
C TYR A 87 -11.90 -3.82 -5.14
N GLY A 88 -11.20 -4.92 -5.45
CA GLY A 88 -11.16 -6.11 -4.61
C GLY A 88 -10.46 -5.87 -3.26
N ARG A 89 -11.00 -6.48 -2.21
CA ARG A 89 -10.34 -6.53 -0.88
C ARG A 89 -9.03 -7.30 -0.97
N VAL A 90 -7.99 -6.83 -0.30
CA VAL A 90 -6.72 -7.55 -0.12
C VAL A 90 -6.55 -7.90 1.35
N GLN A 91 -6.53 -9.19 1.67
CA GLN A 91 -6.48 -9.69 3.04
C GLN A 91 -5.33 -10.67 3.26
N VAL A 92 -4.30 -10.22 3.96
CA VAL A 92 -3.19 -11.04 4.44
C VAL A 92 -3.29 -11.11 5.96
N SER A 93 -3.77 -12.24 6.49
CA SER A 93 -4.12 -12.40 7.91
C SER A 93 -3.02 -13.00 8.79
N SER A 94 -1.99 -13.57 8.18
CA SER A 94 -0.95 -14.35 8.87
C SER A 94 0.40 -14.18 8.18
N GLY A 95 1.47 -14.43 8.94
CA GLY A 95 2.86 -14.30 8.54
C GLY A 95 3.45 -12.90 8.78
N SER A 96 4.67 -12.69 8.28
CA SER A 96 5.44 -11.47 8.51
C SER A 96 6.24 -11.01 7.29
N ALA A 97 6.55 -9.71 7.20
CA ALA A 97 7.42 -9.11 6.18
C ALA A 97 6.83 -9.06 4.75
N PHE A 98 5.51 -8.90 4.63
CA PHE A 98 4.84 -8.75 3.33
C PHE A 98 4.77 -7.31 2.85
N SER A 99 4.58 -7.13 1.54
CA SER A 99 4.09 -5.86 0.98
C SER A 99 2.66 -6.05 0.47
N VAL A 100 1.72 -5.29 1.01
CA VAL A 100 0.29 -5.44 0.74
C VAL A 100 -0.28 -4.09 0.30
N GLY A 101 -0.88 -4.04 -0.89
CA GLY A 101 -1.46 -2.83 -1.45
C GLY A 101 -2.78 -3.06 -2.17
N GLY A 102 -3.62 -2.03 -2.28
CA GLY A 102 -4.87 -2.11 -3.03
C GLY A 102 -4.65 -2.24 -4.54
N VAL A 103 -3.62 -1.60 -5.09
CA VAL A 103 -3.20 -1.76 -6.50
C VAL A 103 -2.05 -2.74 -6.57
N ALA A 104 -0.94 -2.45 -5.90
CA ALA A 104 0.27 -3.26 -5.97
C ALA A 104 0.85 -3.63 -4.61
N GLY A 105 1.27 -4.87 -4.44
CA GLY A 105 2.08 -5.23 -3.27
C GLY A 105 3.41 -4.47 -3.30
N TYR A 106 4.12 -4.58 -4.43
CA TYR A 106 5.36 -3.85 -4.69
C TYR A 106 5.30 -3.09 -6.02
N ASN A 107 5.83 -1.88 -6.02
CA ASN A 107 6.02 -1.06 -7.21
C ASN A 107 7.48 -0.60 -7.35
N GLY A 108 8.19 -1.12 -8.35
CA GLY A 108 9.46 -0.57 -8.85
C GLY A 108 9.30 0.22 -10.15
N GLY A 109 8.14 0.14 -10.80
CA GLY A 109 7.82 0.87 -12.02
C GLY A 109 7.00 2.15 -11.82
N VAL A 110 6.13 2.45 -12.78
CA VAL A 110 5.25 3.63 -12.79
C VAL A 110 3.80 3.21 -12.57
N ILE A 111 3.14 3.87 -11.64
CA ILE A 111 1.68 3.82 -11.48
C ILE A 111 1.13 5.24 -11.65
N ASP A 112 0.32 5.44 -12.68
CA ASP A 112 -0.22 6.74 -13.05
C ASP A 112 -1.74 6.71 -13.18
N GLN A 113 -2.42 7.77 -12.73
CA GLN A 113 -3.87 7.94 -12.87
C GLN A 113 -4.69 6.72 -12.42
N THR A 114 -4.30 6.12 -11.30
CA THR A 114 -4.80 4.80 -10.89
C THR A 114 -5.34 4.84 -9.46
N ALA A 115 -6.44 4.14 -9.22
CA ALA A 115 -7.17 4.20 -7.95
C ALA A 115 -7.41 2.81 -7.32
N ALA A 116 -7.46 2.77 -5.98
CA ALA A 116 -7.91 1.61 -5.21
C ALA A 116 -9.03 1.97 -4.24
N SER A 117 -10.05 1.12 -4.13
CA SER A 117 -11.14 1.26 -3.16
C SER A 117 -11.33 0.07 -2.24
N GLY A 118 -10.70 -1.08 -2.54
CA GLY A 118 -10.78 -2.27 -1.70
C GLY A 118 -10.08 -2.07 -0.35
N HIS A 119 -10.63 -2.66 0.71
CA HIS A 119 -9.97 -2.66 2.02
C HIS A 119 -8.69 -3.50 1.98
N VAL A 120 -7.66 -3.03 2.67
CA VAL A 120 -6.34 -3.67 2.71
C VAL A 120 -6.00 -4.02 4.15
N SER A 121 -5.64 -5.28 4.40
CA SER A 121 -5.13 -5.72 5.70
C SER A 121 -3.86 -6.55 5.55
N GLY A 122 -2.82 -6.20 6.30
CA GLY A 122 -1.52 -6.91 6.31
C GLY A 122 -1.20 -7.58 7.65
N GLY A 123 -0.34 -8.59 7.60
CA GLY A 123 0.17 -9.32 8.75
C GLY A 123 1.18 -8.52 9.59
N HIS A 124 1.90 -9.21 10.49
CA HIS A 124 2.91 -8.57 11.34
C HIS A 124 4.09 -8.07 10.48
N HIS A 125 4.83 -7.04 10.93
CA HIS A 125 6.03 -6.53 10.25
C HIS A 125 5.83 -6.21 8.75
N SER A 126 4.61 -5.93 8.31
CA SER A 126 4.28 -5.77 6.89
C SER A 126 4.24 -4.30 6.50
N ALA A 127 4.57 -4.01 5.24
CA ALA A 127 4.30 -2.73 4.60
C ALA A 127 2.90 -2.78 3.98
N VAL A 128 1.98 -1.99 4.52
CA VAL A 128 0.56 -2.02 4.16
C VAL A 128 0.13 -0.63 3.68
N GLY A 129 -0.26 -0.53 2.42
CA GLY A 129 -0.75 0.70 1.81
C GLY A 129 -2.14 0.53 1.20
N GLY A 130 -2.95 1.58 1.21
CA GLY A 130 -4.25 1.54 0.49
C GLY A 130 -4.08 1.43 -1.03
N LEU A 131 -2.97 1.94 -1.58
CA LEU A 131 -2.61 1.79 -2.99
C LEU A 131 -1.43 0.82 -3.17
N VAL A 132 -0.31 1.05 -2.47
CA VAL A 132 0.93 0.28 -2.66
C VAL A 132 1.53 -0.12 -1.32
N GLY A 133 1.91 -1.39 -1.16
CA GLY A 133 2.63 -1.83 0.04
C GLY A 133 4.01 -1.19 0.15
N TYR A 134 4.87 -1.49 -0.82
CA TYR A 134 6.24 -0.94 -0.93
C TYR A 134 6.43 -0.22 -2.27
N ASN A 135 6.73 1.07 -2.23
CA ASN A 135 7.00 1.88 -3.42
C ASN A 135 8.50 2.20 -3.56
N ASN A 136 9.14 1.60 -4.55
CA ASN A 136 10.49 1.95 -5.03
C ASN A 136 10.46 2.78 -6.33
N GLY A 137 9.33 2.80 -7.02
CA GLY A 137 9.13 3.52 -8.28
C GLY A 137 8.40 4.85 -8.11
N ARG A 138 7.61 5.21 -9.12
CA ARG A 138 6.89 6.49 -9.18
C ARG A 138 5.38 6.30 -9.13
N LEU A 139 4.73 7.04 -8.24
CA LEU A 139 3.28 7.20 -8.18
C LEU A 139 2.90 8.61 -8.63
N THR A 140 1.92 8.73 -9.52
CA THR A 140 1.46 10.03 -10.01
C THR A 140 -0.06 10.04 -10.19
N ASN A 141 -0.75 11.06 -9.67
CA ASN A 141 -2.21 11.20 -9.81
C ASN A 141 -2.98 9.97 -9.31
N THR A 142 -2.65 9.47 -8.12
CA THR A 142 -3.19 8.21 -7.59
C THR A 142 -4.07 8.39 -6.36
N GLU A 143 -5.01 7.47 -6.17
CA GLU A 143 -6.01 7.58 -5.10
C GLU A 143 -6.24 6.26 -4.35
N ALA A 144 -6.34 6.31 -3.02
CA ALA A 144 -6.74 5.18 -2.18
C ALA A 144 -7.90 5.54 -1.24
N ASN A 145 -9.03 4.83 -1.40
CA ASN A 145 -10.25 5.06 -0.64
C ASN A 145 -10.57 3.97 0.38
N GLY A 146 -9.96 2.79 0.25
CA GLY A 146 -10.19 1.67 1.16
C GLY A 146 -9.52 1.87 2.53
N ASN A 147 -10.19 1.44 3.60
CA ASN A 147 -9.57 1.34 4.92
C ASN A 147 -8.34 0.42 4.90
N VAL A 148 -7.33 0.78 5.70
CA VAL A 148 -6.05 0.08 5.78
C VAL A 148 -5.80 -0.36 7.23
N SER A 149 -5.50 -1.64 7.44
CA SER A 149 -5.10 -2.16 8.73
C SER A 149 -3.79 -2.94 8.68
N GLY A 150 -2.87 -2.63 9.59
CA GLY A 150 -1.65 -3.41 9.81
C GLY A 150 -1.57 -3.95 11.23
N ARG A 151 -1.02 -5.15 11.37
CA ARG A 151 -0.71 -5.74 12.68
C ARG A 151 0.59 -5.19 13.26
N ASP A 152 1.02 -5.77 14.37
CA ASP A 152 2.20 -5.30 15.10
C ASP A 152 3.43 -5.07 14.22
N ARG A 153 4.12 -3.97 14.52
CA ARG A 153 5.37 -3.54 13.89
C ARG A 153 5.23 -3.28 12.39
N GLY A 154 4.01 -3.00 11.93
CA GLY A 154 3.72 -2.66 10.54
C GLY A 154 4.11 -1.23 10.17
N ASP A 155 4.37 -1.03 8.89
CA ASP A 155 4.40 0.26 8.22
C ASP A 155 3.08 0.46 7.49
N VAL A 156 2.20 1.29 8.05
CA VAL A 156 0.82 1.40 7.60
C VAL A 156 0.54 2.80 7.07
N GLY A 157 0.26 2.92 5.78
CA GLY A 157 -0.11 4.17 5.14
C GLY A 157 -1.47 4.09 4.46
N GLY A 158 -2.22 5.18 4.48
CA GLY A 158 -3.48 5.23 3.72
C GLY A 158 -3.26 5.12 2.20
N LEU A 159 -2.10 5.53 1.69
CA LEU A 159 -1.70 5.33 0.29
C LEU A 159 -0.56 4.31 0.19
N VAL A 160 0.55 4.53 0.90
CA VAL A 160 1.77 3.71 0.78
C VAL A 160 2.27 3.24 2.15
N GLY A 161 2.56 1.95 2.31
CA GLY A 161 3.18 1.45 3.54
C GLY A 161 4.59 2.03 3.73
N VAL A 162 5.50 1.68 2.82
CA VAL A 162 6.89 2.18 2.77
C VAL A 162 7.17 2.84 1.43
N ASN A 163 7.68 4.08 1.47
CA ASN A 163 8.10 4.83 0.29
C ASN A 163 9.63 4.97 0.26
N ARG A 164 10.23 4.52 -0.84
CA ARG A 164 11.64 4.73 -1.22
C ARG A 164 11.78 5.57 -2.50
N GLY A 165 10.74 5.58 -3.33
CA GLY A 165 10.66 6.35 -4.58
C GLY A 165 9.87 7.66 -4.43
N THR A 166 9.12 8.04 -5.47
CA THR A 166 8.44 9.34 -5.53
C THR A 166 6.93 9.21 -5.52
N ILE A 167 6.27 10.10 -4.79
CA ILE A 167 4.82 10.25 -4.77
C ILE A 167 4.48 11.68 -5.18
N HIS A 168 3.71 11.82 -6.26
CA HIS A 168 3.30 13.12 -6.79
C HIS A 168 1.78 13.18 -6.97
N GLN A 169 1.11 14.17 -6.37
CA GLN A 169 -0.34 14.39 -6.47
C GLN A 169 -1.15 13.14 -6.13
N ALA A 170 -1.16 12.76 -4.85
CA ALA A 170 -1.81 11.53 -4.41
C ALA A 170 -2.70 11.76 -3.19
N VAL A 171 -3.82 11.02 -3.14
CA VAL A 171 -4.85 11.20 -2.11
C VAL A 171 -5.16 9.88 -1.42
N SER A 172 -5.26 9.91 -0.09
CA SER A 172 -5.79 8.82 0.72
C SER A 172 -7.00 9.26 1.55
N ARG A 173 -8.07 8.46 1.55
CA ARG A 173 -9.32 8.75 2.28
C ARG A 173 -9.72 7.71 3.31
N GLY A 174 -9.27 6.47 3.15
CA GLY A 174 -9.61 5.38 4.06
C GLY A 174 -9.02 5.55 5.46
N THR A 175 -9.72 5.05 6.47
CA THR A 175 -9.20 5.01 7.86
C THR A 175 -7.95 4.14 7.91
N VAL A 176 -6.93 4.59 8.64
CA VAL A 176 -5.66 3.89 8.80
C VAL A 176 -5.49 3.43 10.24
N ARG A 177 -5.29 2.12 10.44
CA ARG A 177 -5.09 1.52 11.76
C ARG A 177 -3.83 0.67 11.81
N GLY A 178 -3.02 0.86 12.86
CA GLY A 178 -1.90 -0.01 13.20
C GLY A 178 -1.98 -0.50 14.64
N GLU A 179 -1.37 -1.65 14.92
CA GLU A 179 -1.31 -2.25 16.26
C GLU A 179 0.03 -1.92 16.95
N TYR A 180 0.58 -2.80 17.78
CA TYR A 180 1.74 -2.52 18.63
C TYR A 180 2.98 -2.12 17.83
N LYS A 181 3.71 -1.06 18.23
CA LYS A 181 4.96 -0.59 17.60
C LYS A 181 4.87 -0.28 16.09
N SER A 182 3.67 0.02 15.58
CA SER A 182 3.48 0.37 14.18
C SER A 182 3.86 1.83 13.87
N ARG A 183 4.29 2.09 12.64
CA ARG A 183 4.47 3.44 12.08
C ARG A 183 3.31 3.71 11.14
N ILE A 184 2.54 4.75 11.44
CA ILE A 184 1.22 4.96 10.84
C ILE A 184 1.16 6.37 10.26
N GLY A 185 0.90 6.48 8.96
CA GLY A 185 0.67 7.75 8.30
C GLY A 185 -0.64 7.77 7.55
N GLY A 186 -1.30 8.92 7.52
CA GLY A 186 -2.52 9.06 6.72
C GLY A 186 -2.25 8.85 5.24
N LEU A 187 -1.08 9.29 4.73
CA LEU A 187 -0.61 9.01 3.37
C LEU A 187 0.43 7.89 3.37
N VAL A 188 1.52 8.04 4.13
CA VAL A 188 2.68 7.13 4.09
C VAL A 188 3.08 6.64 5.49
N GLY A 189 3.21 5.34 5.69
CA GLY A 189 3.69 4.79 6.97
C GLY A 189 5.12 5.22 7.29
N ARG A 190 6.05 4.95 6.36
CA ARG A 190 7.46 5.36 6.44
C ARG A 190 7.97 5.91 5.10
N ASN A 191 8.49 7.12 5.11
CA ASN A 191 9.15 7.77 3.97
C ASN A 191 10.67 7.73 4.18
N LEU A 192 11.40 7.00 3.34
CA LEU A 192 12.85 6.76 3.49
C LEU A 192 13.69 7.94 2.98
N VAL A 193 14.99 7.92 3.28
CA VAL A 193 15.95 9.00 2.97
C VAL A 193 15.94 9.45 1.50
N THR A 194 15.82 8.52 0.56
CA THR A 194 15.81 8.83 -0.89
C THR A 194 14.44 9.19 -1.43
N ALA A 195 13.42 9.20 -0.58
CA ALA A 195 12.03 9.25 -0.98
C ALA A 195 11.50 10.68 -0.97
N GLU A 196 10.60 10.98 -1.91
CA GLU A 196 9.97 12.29 -2.07
C GLU A 196 8.46 12.16 -2.08
N ILE A 197 7.80 13.08 -1.36
CA ILE A 197 6.35 13.27 -1.38
C ILE A 197 6.07 14.73 -1.75
N GLN A 198 5.38 14.93 -2.88
CA GLN A 198 4.93 16.22 -3.35
C GLN A 198 3.42 16.20 -3.62
N GLY A 199 2.68 17.19 -3.12
CA GLY A 199 1.25 17.29 -3.41
C GLY A 199 0.40 16.16 -2.81
N GLY A 200 0.86 15.54 -1.71
CA GLY A 200 0.14 14.46 -1.04
C GLY A 200 -0.98 14.98 -0.14
N THR A 201 -2.16 14.34 -0.13
CA THR A 201 -3.26 14.69 0.77
C THR A 201 -3.79 13.46 1.51
N ALA A 202 -3.86 13.53 2.84
CA ALA A 202 -4.46 12.48 3.67
C ALA A 202 -5.74 12.99 4.35
N GLN A 203 -6.84 12.23 4.25
CA GLN A 203 -8.16 12.60 4.78
C GLN A 203 -8.73 11.57 5.76
N GLY A 204 -8.26 10.32 5.71
CA GLY A 204 -8.75 9.25 6.58
C GLY A 204 -8.20 9.33 8.00
N ASN A 205 -9.06 9.04 8.98
CA ASN A 205 -8.71 9.05 10.40
C ASN A 205 -7.64 8.01 10.72
N ILE A 206 -6.79 8.33 11.70
CA ILE A 206 -5.65 7.50 12.10
C ILE A 206 -5.87 6.98 13.52
N SER A 207 -5.57 5.70 13.75
CA SER A 207 -5.56 5.11 15.09
C SER A 207 -4.43 4.09 15.26
N GLY A 208 -3.86 4.03 16.45
CA GLY A 208 -2.72 3.18 16.76
C GLY A 208 -2.82 2.50 18.12
N GLY A 209 -2.21 1.31 18.23
CA GLY A 209 -1.99 0.61 19.50
C GLY A 209 -0.81 1.18 20.32
N LEU A 210 -0.35 0.40 21.30
CA LEU A 210 0.77 0.74 22.18
C LEU A 210 2.09 0.93 21.39
N HIS A 211 2.90 1.93 21.77
CA HIS A 211 4.21 2.25 21.16
C HIS A 211 4.18 2.65 19.68
N THR A 212 3.03 3.11 19.18
CA THR A 212 2.92 3.54 17.78
C THR A 212 3.54 4.92 17.55
N THR A 213 4.03 5.15 16.32
CA THR A 213 4.38 6.48 15.83
C THR A 213 3.36 6.88 14.76
N MET A 214 2.65 7.98 14.96
CA MET A 214 1.52 8.39 14.12
C MET A 214 1.69 9.81 13.59
N GLY A 215 1.53 10.00 12.29
CA GLY A 215 1.47 11.32 11.67
C GLY A 215 0.28 11.46 10.75
N GLY A 216 -0.38 12.62 10.76
CA GLY A 216 -1.54 12.86 9.90
C GLY A 216 -1.24 12.65 8.41
N LEU A 217 -0.04 13.00 7.96
CA LEU A 217 0.45 12.71 6.61
C LEU A 217 1.41 11.51 6.59
N VAL A 218 2.47 11.56 7.39
CA VAL A 218 3.54 10.54 7.39
C VAL A 218 3.86 10.05 8.80
N GLY A 219 3.90 8.73 9.01
CA GLY A 219 4.29 8.18 10.31
C GLY A 219 5.73 8.53 10.68
N VAL A 220 6.68 8.07 9.88
CA VAL A 220 8.11 8.40 10.01
C VAL A 220 8.64 8.98 8.71
N ASN A 221 9.24 10.16 8.77
CA ASN A 221 9.89 10.80 7.63
C ASN A 221 11.41 10.86 7.81
N GLU A 222 12.13 10.30 6.86
CA GLU A 222 13.59 10.38 6.71
C GLU A 222 13.97 11.11 5.40
N GLY A 223 13.01 11.30 4.49
CA GLY A 223 13.20 11.91 3.16
C GLY A 223 12.62 13.32 3.06
N LEU A 224 12.15 13.66 1.86
CA LEU A 224 11.60 14.98 1.53
C LEU A 224 10.07 14.95 1.46
N ILE A 225 9.42 15.90 2.11
CA ILE A 225 7.98 16.18 2.00
C ILE A 225 7.83 17.64 1.64
N HIS A 226 7.07 17.94 0.59
CA HIS A 226 6.66 19.31 0.32
C HIS A 226 5.27 19.43 -0.28
N GLN A 227 4.66 20.61 -0.12
CA GLN A 227 3.36 20.94 -0.72
C GLN A 227 2.24 19.93 -0.38
N SER A 228 2.28 19.35 0.83
CA SER A 228 1.43 18.22 1.22
C SER A 228 0.62 18.51 2.47
N HIS A 229 -0.57 17.90 2.58
CA HIS A 229 -1.61 18.31 3.55
C HIS A 229 -2.20 17.11 4.30
N ALA A 230 -2.29 17.24 5.64
CA ALA A 230 -3.11 16.36 6.47
C ALA A 230 -4.45 17.05 6.78
N ARG A 231 -5.56 16.38 6.47
CA ARG A 231 -6.95 16.81 6.74
C ARG A 231 -7.72 15.74 7.51
N ASN A 232 -7.02 15.03 8.40
CA ASN A 232 -7.55 13.93 9.20
C ASN A 232 -7.35 14.17 10.70
N SER A 233 -7.97 13.30 11.51
CA SER A 233 -7.69 13.24 12.93
C SER A 233 -6.72 12.10 13.27
N VAL A 234 -5.83 12.35 14.25
CA VAL A 234 -4.98 11.33 14.86
C VAL A 234 -5.58 10.96 16.22
N ASN A 235 -6.32 9.85 16.25
CA ASN A 235 -7.10 9.43 17.42
C ASN A 235 -6.27 8.61 18.41
N TYR A 236 -6.62 8.70 19.70
CA TYR A 236 -5.98 7.95 20.78
C TYR A 236 -6.99 7.48 21.82
N TRP A 237 -6.59 6.48 22.61
CA TRP A 237 -7.37 5.93 23.71
C TRP A 237 -6.84 6.46 25.04
N TRP A 238 -7.71 7.11 25.83
CA TRP A 238 -7.38 7.75 27.11
C TRP A 238 -7.15 6.76 28.28
N GLY A 239 -7.22 5.45 28.04
CA GLY A 239 -7.25 4.42 29.08
C GLY A 239 -5.98 3.58 29.27
N GLN A 240 -4.89 3.87 28.56
CA GLN A 240 -3.62 3.16 28.73
C GLN A 240 -2.49 4.19 28.59
N TRP A 241 -1.45 4.05 29.41
CA TRP A 241 -0.21 4.83 29.35
C TRP A 241 0.55 4.52 28.05
N LEU A 242 -0.05 4.85 26.90
CA LEU A 242 0.43 4.46 25.59
C LEU A 242 1.60 5.38 25.27
N LEU A 243 2.82 4.82 25.29
CA LEU A 243 4.07 5.48 24.88
C LEU A 243 4.08 5.74 23.35
N GLN A 244 3.09 6.47 22.85
CA GLN A 244 2.90 6.82 21.45
C GLN A 244 3.62 8.13 21.11
N THR A 245 4.20 8.18 19.92
CA THR A 245 4.72 9.42 19.31
C THR A 245 3.70 9.91 18.28
N ARG A 246 3.35 11.20 18.30
CA ARG A 246 2.25 11.74 17.49
C ARG A 246 2.60 13.11 16.91
N GLY A 247 2.19 13.36 15.68
CA GLY A 247 2.22 14.69 15.07
C GLY A 247 1.06 14.91 14.10
N ALA A 248 0.63 16.17 13.97
CA ALA A 248 -0.48 16.52 13.08
C ALA A 248 -0.14 16.27 11.60
N VAL A 249 1.13 16.42 11.21
CA VAL A 249 1.61 16.15 9.85
C VAL A 249 2.56 14.95 9.84
N VAL A 250 3.64 15.00 10.60
CA VAL A 250 4.64 13.92 10.68
C VAL A 250 4.76 13.42 12.11
N GLY A 251 4.73 12.10 12.32
CA GLY A 251 4.88 11.50 13.65
C GLY A 251 6.30 11.61 14.19
N ARG A 252 7.30 11.22 13.39
CA ARG A 252 8.73 11.42 13.67
C ARG A 252 9.44 11.90 12.41
N ASN A 253 10.22 12.97 12.52
CA ASN A 253 10.94 13.54 11.39
C ASN A 253 12.46 13.56 11.64
N THR A 254 13.22 13.02 10.69
CA THR A 254 14.68 13.23 10.54
C THR A 254 15.03 13.69 9.12
N GLY A 255 14.03 13.90 8.26
CA GLY A 255 14.17 14.46 6.93
C GLY A 255 13.73 15.93 6.86
N THR A 256 13.27 16.36 5.69
CA THR A 256 12.88 17.75 5.41
C THR A 256 11.39 17.86 5.09
N VAL A 257 10.73 18.92 5.61
CA VAL A 257 9.30 19.19 5.41
C VAL A 257 9.10 20.70 5.17
N TRP A 258 8.45 21.11 4.06
CA TRP A 258 8.07 22.52 3.80
C TRP A 258 6.84 22.70 2.91
#